data_AF-A0A956C1X7-F1
#
_entry.id   AF-A0A956C1X7-F1
#
_cell.length_a   1.000
_cell.length_b   1.000
_cell.length_c   1.000
_cell.angle_alpha   90.00
_cell.angle_beta   90.00
_cell.angle_gamma   90.00
#
_symmetry.space_group_name_H-M   'P 1'
#
loop_
_entity.id
_entity.type
_entity.pdbx_description
1 polymer ?
#
loop_
_entity_poly.entity_id
_entity_poly.type
_entity_poly.pdbx_seq_one_letter_code
_entity_poly.pdbx_strand_id
1 'polypeptide(L)'
;MSLAEIRTWFASTFGASMPEAACALLDDVTLVRPAEPWSIDGVTPLPFWTTHLTPALTPSTLMTPDFPDVGHDWLVLGHWGHGISSHAFYWASVRGPHRHFFRLPFGGAYGDRDADGREVARFLEGYADFWARRADVLGASELVCSMGQCRGELSVTAGGAATTVLDTGRPRAPGSADPDPSTWWPWLDARVAEAARAAR
;
A
#
# COMPACT_ATOMS: atom_id res chain seq x y z
N MET A 1 0.80 13.18 14.90
CA MET A 1 2.16 13.39 14.39
C MET A 1 2.06 14.42 13.29
N SER A 2 2.86 15.48 13.33
CA SER A 2 2.91 16.51 12.27
C SER A 2 3.59 15.97 11.02
N LEU A 3 3.38 16.63 9.87
CA LEU A 3 4.06 16.29 8.63
C LEU A 3 5.59 16.32 8.76
N ALA A 4 6.13 17.30 9.50
CA ALA A 4 7.56 17.41 9.76
C ALA A 4 8.11 16.21 10.57
N GLU A 5 7.34 15.74 11.56
CA GLU A 5 7.69 14.53 12.32
C GLU A 5 7.67 13.27 11.44
N ILE A 6 6.68 13.13 10.54
CA ILE A 6 6.61 12.01 9.59
C ILE A 6 7.82 12.00 8.66
N ARG A 7 8.18 13.15 8.08
CA ARG A 7 9.34 13.27 7.19
C ARG A 7 10.63 12.88 7.90
N THR A 8 10.80 13.37 9.13
CA THR A 8 11.96 13.06 9.96
C THR A 8 12.01 11.57 10.28
N TRP A 9 10.89 10.98 10.71
CA TRP A 9 10.77 9.55 10.96
C TRP A 9 11.10 8.73 9.71
N PHE A 10 10.51 9.07 8.58
CA PHE A 10 10.73 8.35 7.32
C PHE A 10 12.19 8.42 6.89
N ALA A 11 12.80 9.61 6.90
CA ALA A 11 14.22 9.78 6.57
C ALA A 11 15.15 9.00 7.50
N SER A 12 14.90 9.05 8.81
CA SER A 12 15.71 8.33 9.80
C SER A 12 15.56 6.81 9.70
N THR A 13 14.36 6.33 9.39
CA THR A 13 14.05 4.90 9.30
C THR A 13 14.56 4.32 7.99
N PHE A 14 14.24 4.98 6.87
CA PHE A 14 14.40 4.45 5.52
C PHE A 14 15.67 4.92 4.81
N GLY A 15 16.42 5.89 5.35
CA GLY A 15 17.60 6.43 4.67
C GLY A 15 17.26 7.19 3.37
N ALA A 16 15.99 7.53 3.16
CA ALA A 16 15.47 8.23 1.99
C ALA A 16 14.44 9.29 2.42
N SER A 17 14.30 10.37 1.66
CA SER A 17 13.26 11.36 1.91
C SER A 17 11.90 10.84 1.45
N MET A 18 10.85 11.13 2.22
CA MET A 18 9.48 10.88 1.78
C MET A 18 9.15 11.79 0.59
N PRO A 19 8.60 11.28 -0.52
CA PRO A 19 8.27 12.12 -1.68
C PRO A 19 7.27 13.22 -1.32
N GLU A 20 7.46 14.41 -1.90
CA GLU A 20 6.54 15.55 -1.70
C GLU A 20 5.12 15.22 -2.15
N ALA A 21 4.97 14.50 -3.27
CA ALA A 21 3.68 14.04 -3.76
C ALA A 21 2.98 13.09 -2.76
N ALA A 22 3.74 12.20 -2.12
CA ALA A 22 3.20 11.32 -1.08
C ALA A 22 2.86 12.09 0.20
N CYS A 23 3.61 13.14 0.53
CA CYS A 23 3.32 14.04 1.64
C CYS A 23 2.00 14.81 1.43
N ALA A 24 1.72 15.26 0.20
CA ALA A 24 0.46 15.95 -0.12
C ALA A 24 -0.77 15.05 0.13
N LEU A 25 -0.62 13.73 0.02
CA LEU A 25 -1.69 12.81 0.39
C LEU A 25 -1.98 12.82 1.89
N LEU A 26 -1.06 13.26 2.74
CA LEU A 26 -1.20 13.25 4.20
C LEU A 26 -2.02 14.42 4.73
N ASP A 27 -2.12 15.52 3.97
CA ASP A 27 -2.70 16.78 4.45
C ASP A 27 -4.21 16.68 4.72
N ASP A 28 -4.91 15.77 4.04
CA ASP A 28 -6.37 15.61 4.12
C ASP A 28 -6.83 14.42 4.98
N VAL A 29 -5.94 13.75 5.72
CA VAL A 29 -6.27 12.52 6.45
C VAL A 29 -5.93 12.59 7.92
N THR A 30 -6.79 11.95 8.73
CA THR A 30 -6.48 11.75 10.15
C THR A 30 -5.36 10.73 10.28
N LEU A 31 -4.20 11.21 10.75
CA LEU A 31 -3.08 10.34 11.09
C LEU A 31 -3.38 9.64 12.41
N VAL A 32 -3.72 8.36 12.31
CA VAL A 32 -3.94 7.53 13.49
C VAL A 32 -2.60 7.02 13.96
N ARG A 33 -2.14 7.52 15.12
CA ARG A 33 -1.08 6.82 15.85
C ARG A 33 -1.76 5.69 16.59
N PRO A 34 -1.50 4.43 16.23
CA PRO A 34 -2.12 3.31 16.91
C PRO A 34 -1.75 3.35 18.41
N ALA A 35 -2.76 3.38 19.30
CA ALA A 35 -2.56 3.48 20.75
C ALA A 35 -1.91 2.21 21.34
N GLU A 36 -2.16 1.08 20.69
CA GLU A 36 -1.49 -0.20 20.86
C GLU A 36 -1.03 -0.67 19.48
N PRO A 37 0.08 -1.42 19.36
CA PRO A 37 0.59 -1.72 18.05
C PRO A 37 -0.42 -2.61 17.30
N TRP A 38 -0.81 -2.18 16.09
CA TRP A 38 -1.94 -2.77 15.37
C TRP A 38 -1.65 -4.23 15.05
N SER A 39 -2.50 -5.06 15.63
CA SER A 39 -2.60 -6.49 15.42
C SER A 39 -3.47 -6.71 14.18
N ILE A 40 -2.86 -6.94 13.02
CA ILE A 40 -3.54 -7.64 11.93
C ILE A 40 -3.63 -9.11 12.41
N ASP A 41 -4.86 -9.62 12.62
CA ASP A 41 -5.21 -11.00 13.02
C ASP A 41 -5.02 -11.46 14.49
N GLY A 42 -5.17 -10.59 15.48
CA GLY A 42 -4.92 -10.96 16.89
C GLY A 42 -3.44 -11.12 17.24
N VAL A 43 -2.54 -10.62 16.38
CA VAL A 43 -1.09 -10.58 16.63
C VAL A 43 -0.75 -9.29 17.36
N THR A 44 -0.77 -9.31 18.69
CA THR A 44 -0.13 -8.28 19.51
C THR A 44 1.32 -8.12 19.04
N PRO A 45 1.77 -6.92 18.67
CA PRO A 45 3.19 -6.67 18.44
C PRO A 45 3.88 -6.59 19.80
N LEU A 46 4.10 -7.76 20.36
CA LEU A 46 5.04 -8.00 21.44
C LEU A 46 6.10 -8.97 20.90
N PRO A 47 7.33 -8.92 21.47
CA PRO A 47 8.38 -9.82 21.03
C PRO A 47 7.89 -11.26 21.23
N PHE A 48 8.41 -12.20 20.44
CA PHE A 48 8.14 -13.65 20.48
C PHE A 48 7.13 -14.18 19.44
N TRP A 49 7.65 -15.13 18.67
CA TRP A 49 6.95 -15.96 17.70
C TRP A 49 5.98 -16.93 18.39
N THR A 50 4.74 -17.08 17.88
CA THR A 50 4.09 -18.39 17.69
C THR A 50 2.82 -18.28 16.84
N THR A 51 2.71 -19.20 15.87
CA THR A 51 1.57 -19.48 15.00
C THR A 51 0.35 -20.00 15.75
N HIS A 52 -0.83 -19.49 15.43
CA HIS A 52 -2.07 -20.29 15.43
C HIS A 52 -2.63 -20.30 14.01
N LEU A 53 -2.20 -21.29 13.22
CA LEU A 53 -2.82 -21.63 11.95
C LEU A 53 -4.14 -22.34 12.22
N THR A 54 -5.27 -21.70 11.92
CA THR A 54 -6.50 -22.43 11.58
C THR A 54 -6.24 -23.22 10.29
N PRO A 55 -6.62 -24.52 10.22
CA PRO A 55 -6.17 -25.40 9.16
C PRO A 55 -7.04 -25.23 7.90
N ALA A 56 -6.88 -24.12 7.17
CA ALA A 56 -7.41 -23.95 5.82
C ALA A 56 -6.83 -22.74 5.05
N LEU A 57 -5.73 -22.11 5.49
CA LEU A 57 -5.12 -21.06 4.69
C LEU A 57 -4.34 -21.68 3.53
N THR A 58 -4.92 -21.57 2.35
CA THR A 58 -4.20 -21.77 1.10
C THR A 58 -2.93 -20.89 1.09
N PRO A 59 -1.79 -21.34 0.53
CA PRO A 59 -0.49 -20.66 0.69
C PRO A 59 -0.34 -19.30 -0.02
N SER A 60 -1.43 -18.62 -0.41
CA SER A 60 -1.35 -17.43 -1.26
C SER A 60 -2.30 -16.29 -0.88
N THR A 61 -2.87 -16.26 0.32
CA THR A 61 -3.67 -15.12 0.73
C THR A 61 -2.74 -13.96 1.04
N LEU A 62 -2.78 -12.90 0.23
CA LEU A 62 -2.19 -11.62 0.57
C LEU A 62 -2.61 -11.28 2.01
N MET A 63 -1.64 -10.97 2.89
CA MET A 63 -1.98 -10.36 4.18
C MET A 63 -2.58 -9.00 3.87
N THR A 64 -3.90 -8.93 3.87
CA THR A 64 -4.69 -7.71 3.71
C THR A 64 -5.29 -7.43 5.08
N PRO A 65 -5.09 -6.24 5.67
CA PRO A 65 -5.77 -5.89 6.90
C PRO A 65 -7.27 -5.80 6.65
N ASP A 66 -8.06 -6.13 7.68
CA ASP A 66 -9.42 -5.63 7.72
C ASP A 66 -9.39 -4.09 7.74
N PHE A 67 -10.15 -3.46 6.85
CA PHE A 67 -10.32 -2.01 6.85
C PHE A 67 -11.54 -1.66 7.71
N PRO A 68 -11.37 -1.32 9.00
CA PRO A 68 -12.50 -1.00 9.85
C PRO A 68 -13.26 0.20 9.28
N ASP A 69 -14.58 0.07 9.22
CA ASP A 69 -15.46 1.20 8.94
C ASP A 69 -15.61 2.05 10.19
N VAL A 70 -14.71 3.02 10.32
CA VAL A 70 -14.71 3.98 11.43
C VAL A 70 -15.52 5.24 11.11
N GLY A 71 -16.23 5.27 9.97
CA GLY A 71 -17.07 6.39 9.55
C GLY A 71 -16.34 7.68 9.16
N HIS A 72 -15.01 7.62 8.98
CA HIS A 72 -14.19 8.75 8.54
C HIS A 72 -12.92 8.28 7.83
N ASP A 73 -12.27 9.19 7.11
CA ASP A 73 -11.02 8.93 6.39
C ASP A 73 -9.83 8.85 7.35
N TRP A 74 -8.98 7.84 7.15
CA TRP A 74 -7.84 7.59 8.00
C TRP A 74 -6.63 7.08 7.23
N LEU A 75 -5.45 7.30 7.81
CA LEU A 75 -4.19 6.77 7.34
C LEU A 75 -3.35 6.27 8.51
N VAL A 76 -2.78 5.09 8.34
CA VAL A 76 -1.76 4.49 9.19
C VAL A 76 -0.47 4.37 8.37
N LEU A 77 0.61 4.93 8.92
CA LEU A 77 1.97 4.74 8.44
C LEU A 77 2.75 3.99 9.50
N GLY A 78 3.64 3.10 9.08
CA GLY A 78 4.48 2.39 10.02
C GLY A 78 5.62 1.62 9.38
N HIS A 79 6.34 0.91 10.22
CA HIS A 79 7.26 -0.12 9.80
C HIS A 79 6.99 -1.38 10.61
N TRP A 80 7.28 -2.55 10.05
CA TRP A 80 7.31 -3.82 10.77
C TRP A 80 8.67 -4.46 10.61
N GLY A 81 9.00 -5.35 11.53
CA GLY A 81 10.26 -6.08 11.58
C GLY A 81 10.95 -5.87 12.92
N HIS A 82 11.26 -6.97 13.60
CA HIS A 82 12.11 -7.03 14.79
C HIS A 82 13.16 -8.12 14.56
N GLY A 83 14.43 -7.77 14.71
CA GLY A 83 15.56 -8.69 14.52
C GLY A 83 16.18 -8.61 13.13
N ILE A 84 16.79 -9.72 12.71
CA ILE A 84 17.76 -9.73 11.60
C ILE A 84 17.08 -9.95 10.24
N SER A 85 15.91 -10.59 10.14
CA SER A 85 15.57 -11.29 8.89
C SER A 85 14.61 -10.58 7.93
N SER A 86 13.77 -9.62 8.34
CA SER A 86 12.88 -8.87 7.42
C SER A 86 12.32 -7.60 8.08
N HIS A 87 12.41 -6.46 7.38
CA HIS A 87 11.58 -5.29 7.70
C HIS A 87 10.67 -4.93 6.52
N ALA A 88 9.64 -4.14 6.80
CA ALA A 88 8.71 -3.65 5.80
C ALA A 88 8.16 -2.28 6.19
N PHE A 89 7.91 -1.44 5.18
CA PHE A 89 7.15 -0.21 5.30
C PHE A 89 5.64 -0.50 5.19
N TYR A 90 4.82 0.21 5.96
CA TYR A 90 3.37 0.09 5.98
C TYR A 90 2.70 1.41 5.60
N TRP A 91 1.73 1.30 4.71
CA TRP A 91 0.74 2.30 4.38
C TRP A 91 -0.62 1.65 4.36
N ALA A 92 -1.53 2.04 5.24
CA ALA A 92 -2.92 1.60 5.20
C ALA A 92 -3.82 2.82 5.23
N SER A 93 -4.67 3.02 4.23
CA SER A 93 -5.53 4.18 4.15
C SER A 93 -6.95 3.87 3.73
N VAL A 94 -7.88 4.62 4.31
CA VAL A 94 -9.29 4.68 3.95
C VAL A 94 -9.61 6.12 3.57
N ARG A 95 -10.15 6.32 2.36
CA ARG A 95 -10.63 7.61 1.88
C ARG A 95 -11.97 7.42 1.18
N GLY A 96 -13.08 7.79 1.80
CA GLY A 96 -14.42 7.52 1.26
C GLY A 96 -14.60 6.05 0.84
N PRO A 97 -14.81 5.73 -0.45
CA PRO A 97 -14.94 4.35 -0.95
C PRO A 97 -13.61 3.68 -1.33
N HIS A 98 -12.47 4.29 -0.98
CA HIS A 98 -11.14 3.83 -1.37
C HIS A 98 -10.42 3.19 -0.17
N ARG A 99 -9.80 2.04 -0.40
CA ARG A 99 -9.14 1.16 0.58
C ARG A 99 -7.78 0.76 0.04
N HIS A 100 -6.70 1.24 0.64
CA HIS A 100 -5.34 0.94 0.15
C HIS A 100 -4.47 0.37 1.25
N PHE A 101 -3.74 -0.69 0.94
CA PHE A 101 -2.79 -1.32 1.83
C PHE A 101 -1.48 -1.63 1.09
N PHE A 102 -0.39 -1.02 1.51
CA PHE A 102 0.95 -1.30 1.00
C PHE A 102 1.83 -1.78 2.15
N ARG A 103 2.34 -3.01 2.02
CA ARG A 103 3.41 -3.57 2.83
C ARG A 103 4.61 -3.79 1.91
N LEU A 104 5.57 -2.88 1.93
CA LEU A 104 6.70 -2.88 1.00
C LEU A 104 7.95 -3.43 1.69
N PRO A 105 8.74 -4.29 1.01
CA PRO A 105 9.97 -4.81 1.59
C PRO A 105 10.94 -3.66 1.88
N PHE A 106 11.63 -3.76 3.01
CA PHE A 106 12.62 -2.77 3.40
C PHE A 106 13.68 -3.40 4.32
N GLY A 107 14.97 -3.19 4.04
CA GLY A 107 16.07 -3.57 4.91
C GLY A 107 16.14 -5.06 5.30
N GLY A 108 16.80 -5.33 6.43
CA GLY A 108 17.07 -6.68 6.95
C GLY A 108 18.53 -7.08 6.74
N ALA A 109 18.92 -8.26 7.23
CA ALA A 109 20.30 -8.78 7.18
C ALA A 109 20.88 -8.82 5.77
N TYR A 110 19.99 -8.92 4.78
CA TYR A 110 20.34 -9.20 3.40
C TYR A 110 19.96 -8.05 2.46
N GLY A 111 19.38 -6.96 2.98
CA GLY A 111 18.95 -5.78 2.20
C GLY A 111 19.91 -4.60 2.37
N ASP A 112 20.03 -3.78 1.33
CA ASP A 112 20.63 -2.45 1.45
C ASP A 112 19.52 -1.49 1.87
N ARG A 113 19.56 -1.08 3.14
CA ARG A 113 18.57 -0.18 3.73
C ARG A 113 18.32 1.06 2.88
N ASP A 114 19.38 1.72 2.41
CA ASP A 114 19.22 2.99 1.70
C ASP A 114 18.68 2.74 0.28
N ALA A 115 19.04 1.61 -0.35
CA ALA A 115 18.45 1.19 -1.62
C ALA A 115 16.96 0.85 -1.48
N ASP A 116 16.60 0.05 -0.49
CA ASP A 116 15.22 -0.35 -0.26
C ASP A 116 14.35 0.86 0.11
N GLY A 117 14.89 1.79 0.89
CA GLY A 117 14.21 3.05 1.21
C GLY A 117 13.93 3.90 -0.02
N ARG A 118 14.84 3.92 -1.01
CA ARG A 118 14.59 4.57 -2.30
C ARG A 118 13.49 3.87 -3.09
N GLU A 119 13.42 2.54 -3.06
CA GLU A 119 12.33 1.80 -3.72
C GLU A 119 10.97 2.05 -3.04
N VAL A 120 10.93 2.13 -1.71
CA VAL A 120 9.72 2.55 -0.97
C VAL A 120 9.31 3.97 -1.40
N ALA A 121 10.25 4.91 -1.44
CA ALA A 121 9.97 6.28 -1.87
C ALA A 121 9.45 6.33 -3.31
N ARG A 122 10.11 5.64 -4.24
CA ARG A 122 9.72 5.55 -5.65
C ARG A 122 8.32 4.94 -5.83
N PHE A 123 7.99 3.91 -5.06
CA PHE A 123 6.66 3.32 -5.09
C PHE A 123 5.58 4.30 -4.62
N LEU A 124 5.84 5.04 -3.53
CA LEU A 124 4.92 6.04 -2.99
C LEU A 124 4.74 7.25 -3.92
N GLU A 125 5.80 7.66 -4.61
CA GLU A 125 5.72 8.70 -5.63
C GLU A 125 4.82 8.28 -6.79
N GLY A 126 5.02 7.07 -7.33
CA GLY A 126 4.17 6.54 -8.40
C GLY A 126 2.71 6.36 -7.98
N TYR A 127 2.46 5.98 -6.72
CA TYR A 127 1.12 5.91 -6.14
C TYR A 127 0.46 7.29 -6.07
N ALA A 128 1.18 8.30 -5.55
CA ALA A 128 0.66 9.65 -5.44
C ALA A 128 0.34 10.26 -6.81
N ASP A 129 1.21 10.02 -7.79
CA ASP A 129 1.01 10.39 -9.18
C ASP A 129 -0.22 9.73 -9.81
N PHE A 130 -0.39 8.41 -9.60
CA PHE A 130 -1.59 7.68 -10.02
C PHE A 130 -2.84 8.28 -9.39
N TRP A 131 -2.81 8.52 -8.07
CA TRP A 131 -3.94 9.06 -7.33
C TRP A 131 -4.33 10.45 -7.84
N ALA A 132 -3.36 11.35 -8.01
CA ALA A 132 -3.60 12.71 -8.49
C ALA A 132 -4.24 12.74 -9.89
N ARG A 133 -3.92 11.77 -10.76
CA ARG A 133 -4.50 11.69 -12.12
C ARG A 133 -5.86 11.01 -12.20
N ARG A 134 -6.22 10.18 -11.22
CA ARG A 134 -7.34 9.23 -11.34
C ARG A 134 -8.39 9.34 -10.25
N ALA A 135 -8.11 10.01 -9.14
CA ALA A 135 -9.04 10.10 -8.00
C ALA A 135 -10.41 10.67 -8.40
N ASP A 136 -10.47 11.56 -9.40
CA ASP A 136 -11.70 12.21 -9.87
C ASP A 136 -12.60 11.28 -10.71
N VAL A 137 -12.04 10.25 -11.33
CA VAL A 137 -12.78 9.29 -12.16
C VAL A 137 -13.02 7.95 -11.48
N LEU A 138 -12.37 7.69 -10.34
CA LEU A 138 -12.56 6.47 -9.57
C LEU A 138 -13.80 6.60 -8.67
N GLY A 139 -14.71 5.63 -8.77
CA GLY A 139 -15.85 5.52 -7.86
C GLY A 139 -15.51 4.79 -6.55
N ALA A 140 -14.60 3.83 -6.61
CA ALA A 140 -14.11 3.04 -5.48
C ALA A 140 -12.78 2.39 -5.88
N SER A 141 -11.97 2.04 -4.89
CA SER A 141 -10.74 1.28 -5.13
C SER A 141 -10.36 0.43 -3.94
N GLU A 142 -9.92 -0.80 -4.20
CA GLU A 142 -9.16 -1.62 -3.27
C GLU A 142 -7.78 -1.89 -3.88
N LEU A 143 -6.74 -1.30 -3.31
CA LEU A 143 -5.35 -1.47 -3.78
C LEU A 143 -4.54 -2.13 -2.69
N VAL A 144 -4.10 -3.36 -2.93
CA VAL A 144 -3.26 -4.12 -2.00
C VAL A 144 -1.92 -4.37 -2.68
N CYS A 145 -0.81 -3.98 -2.07
CA CYS A 145 0.49 -4.50 -2.46
C CYS A 145 1.28 -4.97 -1.24
N SER A 146 1.53 -6.27 -1.14
CA SER A 146 2.13 -6.90 0.02
C SER A 146 3.35 -7.71 -0.40
N MET A 147 4.53 -7.25 -0.01
CA MET A 147 5.83 -7.90 -0.27
C MET A 147 6.02 -8.26 -1.76
N GLY A 148 5.74 -7.30 -2.64
CA GLY A 148 5.90 -7.47 -4.10
C GLY A 148 4.73 -8.16 -4.80
N GLN A 149 3.69 -8.55 -4.07
CA GLN A 149 2.45 -9.06 -4.66
C GLN A 149 1.39 -7.97 -4.62
N CYS A 150 0.96 -7.49 -5.79
CA CYS A 150 -0.06 -6.45 -5.86
C CYS A 150 -1.38 -6.96 -6.47
N ARG A 151 -2.51 -6.55 -5.88
CA ARG A 151 -3.89 -6.74 -6.31
C ARG A 151 -4.57 -5.39 -6.34
N GLY A 152 -5.26 -5.07 -7.41
CA GLY A 152 -6.08 -3.87 -7.51
C GLY A 152 -7.47 -4.23 -8.00
N GLU A 153 -8.50 -3.79 -7.30
CA GLU A 153 -9.87 -3.75 -7.76
C GLU A 153 -10.30 -2.29 -7.81
N LEU A 154 -10.82 -1.85 -8.94
CA LEU A 154 -11.14 -0.45 -9.17
C LEU A 154 -12.55 -0.36 -9.75
N SER A 155 -13.33 0.63 -9.35
CA SER A 155 -14.53 1.01 -10.09
C SER A 155 -14.31 2.39 -10.71
N VAL A 156 -14.65 2.54 -11.98
CA VAL A 156 -14.59 3.83 -12.68
C VAL A 156 -16.01 4.37 -12.81
N THR A 157 -16.22 5.61 -12.41
CA THR A 157 -17.51 6.30 -12.53
C THR A 157 -17.43 7.27 -13.68
N ALA A 158 -18.05 6.93 -14.80
CA ALA A 158 -18.23 7.85 -15.93
C ALA A 158 -19.64 7.68 -16.48
N GLY A 159 -20.34 8.79 -16.70
CA GLY A 159 -21.72 8.78 -17.19
C GLY A 159 -22.75 8.09 -16.28
N GLY A 160 -22.42 7.81 -15.01
CA GLY A 160 -23.30 7.11 -14.06
C GLY A 160 -23.24 5.58 -14.11
N ALA A 161 -22.42 4.98 -14.96
CA ALA A 161 -22.17 3.54 -15.00
C ALA A 161 -20.83 3.20 -14.33
N ALA A 162 -20.85 2.23 -13.41
CA ALA A 162 -19.65 1.70 -12.78
C ALA A 162 -19.09 0.55 -13.62
N THR A 163 -17.83 0.65 -14.07
CA THR A 163 -17.10 -0.49 -14.64
C THR A 163 -16.04 -0.95 -13.65
N THR A 164 -16.09 -2.23 -13.26
CA THR A 164 -15.03 -2.85 -12.45
C THR A 164 -13.82 -3.12 -13.33
N VAL A 165 -12.69 -2.52 -12.98
CA VAL A 165 -11.40 -2.70 -13.63
C VAL A 165 -10.57 -3.69 -12.80
N LEU A 166 -10.48 -4.90 -13.35
CA LEU A 166 -9.52 -5.99 -13.10
C LEU A 166 -9.41 -6.59 -11.68
N ASP A 167 -9.09 -7.89 -11.67
CA ASP A 167 -8.43 -8.61 -10.59
C ASP A 167 -7.01 -8.92 -11.10
N THR A 168 -5.99 -8.29 -10.52
CA THR A 168 -4.61 -8.48 -10.96
C THR A 168 -3.99 -9.70 -10.28
N GLY A 169 -4.34 -10.88 -10.75
CA GLY A 169 -3.42 -12.01 -10.65
C GLY A 169 -2.09 -11.59 -11.27
N ARG A 170 -1.01 -11.59 -10.47
CA ARG A 170 0.40 -11.26 -10.81
C ARG A 170 0.70 -11.07 -12.31
N PRO A 171 1.29 -9.95 -12.76
CA PRO A 171 2.09 -9.99 -13.97
C PRO A 171 3.39 -10.73 -13.65
N ARG A 172 3.40 -12.06 -13.79
CA ARG A 172 4.65 -12.83 -13.84
C ARG A 172 5.16 -12.77 -15.27
N ALA A 173 6.22 -12.00 -15.52
CA ALA A 173 7.08 -12.31 -16.66
C ALA A 173 7.70 -13.69 -16.39
N PRO A 174 7.66 -14.64 -17.35
CA PRO A 174 8.36 -15.90 -17.20
C PRO A 174 9.87 -15.64 -16.99
N GLY A 175 10.41 -16.00 -15.83
CA GLY A 175 11.84 -15.91 -15.53
C GLY A 175 12.34 -14.63 -14.83
N SER A 176 11.48 -13.67 -14.44
CA SER A 176 11.92 -12.53 -13.63
C SER A 176 11.94 -12.86 -12.14
N ALA A 177 13.04 -12.56 -11.45
CA ALA A 177 13.10 -12.51 -9.98
C ALA A 177 12.26 -11.32 -9.50
N ASP A 178 10.97 -11.57 -9.26
CA ASP A 178 9.89 -10.68 -8.81
C ASP A 178 9.68 -9.35 -9.59
N PRO A 179 8.46 -9.06 -10.07
CA PRO A 179 8.19 -7.82 -10.78
C PRO A 179 8.36 -6.60 -9.85
N ASP A 180 9.07 -5.57 -10.32
CA ASP A 180 9.21 -4.27 -9.64
C ASP A 180 7.81 -3.67 -9.39
N PRO A 181 7.38 -3.52 -8.12
CA PRO A 181 6.06 -2.99 -7.77
C PRO A 181 5.79 -1.59 -8.34
N SER A 182 6.83 -0.80 -8.65
CA SER A 182 6.67 0.52 -9.27
C SER A 182 6.10 0.45 -10.70
N THR A 183 6.23 -0.70 -11.39
CA THR A 183 5.64 -0.92 -12.72
C THR A 183 4.12 -1.12 -12.68
N TRP A 184 3.55 -1.32 -11.49
CA TRP A 184 2.12 -1.51 -11.30
C TRP A 184 1.33 -0.23 -11.62
N TRP A 185 1.87 0.95 -11.31
CA TRP A 185 1.16 2.22 -11.47
C TRP A 185 0.91 2.62 -12.91
N PRO A 186 1.89 2.60 -13.84
CA PRO A 186 1.63 2.88 -15.25
C PRO A 186 0.62 1.91 -15.86
N TRP A 187 0.64 0.64 -15.43
CA TRP A 187 -0.29 -0.38 -15.90
C TRP A 187 -1.72 -0.10 -15.42
N LEU A 188 -1.92 0.19 -14.13
CA LEU A 188 -3.22 0.57 -13.57
C LEU A 188 -3.76 1.84 -14.23
N ASP A 189 -2.90 2.84 -14.43
CA ASP A 189 -3.25 4.11 -15.07
C ASP A 189 -3.82 3.90 -16.48
N ALA A 190 -3.18 3.05 -17.29
CA ALA A 190 -3.66 2.72 -18.63
C ALA A 190 -5.04 2.03 -18.61
N ARG A 191 -5.29 1.15 -17.63
CA ARG A 191 -6.56 0.42 -17.48
C ARG A 191 -7.70 1.32 -17.04
N VAL A 192 -7.46 2.23 -16.08
CA VAL A 192 -8.45 3.23 -15.69
C VAL A 192 -8.77 4.16 -16.87
N ALA A 193 -7.75 4.57 -17.63
CA ALA A 193 -7.97 5.42 -18.81
C ALA A 193 -8.79 4.72 -19.90
N GLU A 194 -8.57 3.42 -20.12
CA GLU A 194 -9.36 2.60 -21.04
C GLU A 194 -10.83 2.50 -20.60
N ALA A 195 -11.08 2.16 -19.34
CA ALA A 195 -12.43 2.07 -18.79
C ALA A 195 -13.16 3.43 -18.80
N ALA A 196 -12.46 4.52 -18.45
CA ALA A 196 -13.03 5.87 -18.48
C ALA A 196 -13.41 6.32 -19.89
N ARG A 197 -12.68 5.87 -20.94
CA ARG A 197 -13.05 6.12 -22.34
C ARG A 197 -14.26 5.29 -22.77
N ALA A 198 -14.35 4.02 -22.33
CA ALA A 198 -15.45 3.14 -22.68
C ALA A 198 -16.81 3.56 -22.07
N ALA A 199 -16.77 4.35 -20.99
CA ALA A 199 -17.94 4.85 -20.29
C ALA A 199 -18.41 6.26 -20.72
N ARG A 200 -17.79 6.84 -21.76
CA ARG A 200 -18.23 8.11 -22.40
C ARG A 200 -19.02 7.82 -23.67
#